data_AF-A0AAV0ECU4-F1
#
_entry.id   AF-A0AAV0ECU4-F1
#
_cell.length_a   1.000
_cell.length_b   1.000
_cell.length_c   1.000
_cell.angle_alpha   90.00
_cell.angle_beta   90.00
_cell.angle_gamma   90.00
#
_symmetry.space_group_name_H-M   'P 1'
#
loop_
_entity.id
_entity.type
_entity.pdbx_description
1 polymer ?
#
loop_
_entity_poly.entity_id
_entity_poly.type
_entity_poly.pdbx_seq_one_letter_code
_entity_poly.pdbx_strand_id
1 'polypeptide(L)'
;MEHNTQGHIQESEEEEYVLMDLDGVSDQISIPKNAPFVLSGLDTVNPILIIDGKIKLVGEYVETIGTCLVFSESDTCPVVHEETGPSETNLISGKCIANPKQTSSKQIKPITQLHKILKFKLLWEGEDEEQERVKASNTEL
;
A
#
# COMPACT_ATOMS: atom_id res chain seq x y z
N MET A 1 47.89 -0.02 9.55
CA MET A 1 46.71 0.06 10.45
C MET A 1 45.50 -0.04 9.56
N GLU A 2 44.93 -1.24 9.44
CA GLU A 2 43.75 -1.48 8.64
C GLU A 2 42.54 -1.03 9.46
N HIS A 3 41.80 -0.05 8.95
CA HIS A 3 40.62 0.49 9.60
C HIS A 3 39.46 -0.47 9.34
N ASN A 4 39.18 -1.32 10.32
CA ASN A 4 38.01 -2.21 10.30
C ASN A 4 36.79 -1.36 10.66
N THR A 5 36.07 -0.87 9.66
CA THR A 5 34.79 -0.19 9.87
C THR A 5 33.74 -1.26 10.13
N GLN A 6 33.54 -1.57 11.41
CA GLN A 6 32.39 -2.32 11.91
C GLN A 6 31.14 -1.56 11.46
N GLY A 7 30.53 -2.04 10.37
CA GLY A 7 29.23 -1.57 9.90
C GLY A 7 28.23 -1.76 11.03
N HIS A 8 27.78 -0.64 11.60
CA HIS A 8 26.65 -0.61 12.50
C HIS A 8 25.44 -1.11 11.71
N ILE A 9 25.08 -2.38 11.90
CA ILE A 9 23.85 -2.95 11.35
C ILE A 9 22.71 -2.21 12.05
N GLN A 10 22.21 -1.16 11.41
CA GLN A 10 20.88 -0.64 11.70
C GLN A 10 19.92 -1.77 11.35
N GLU A 11 19.33 -2.39 12.37
CA GLU A 11 18.14 -3.22 12.20
C GLU A 11 17.07 -2.33 11.57
N SER A 12 16.98 -2.34 10.24
CA SER A 12 15.89 -1.69 9.53
C SER A 12 14.64 -2.50 9.84
N GLU A 13 13.61 -1.85 10.37
CA GLU A 13 12.28 -2.44 10.46
C GLU A 13 11.86 -2.85 9.04
N GLU A 14 11.75 -4.16 8.80
CA GLU A 14 11.29 -4.69 7.52
C GLU A 14 9.78 -4.42 7.42
N GLU A 15 9.39 -3.43 6.62
CA GLU A 15 7.99 -3.11 6.36
C GLU A 15 7.41 -4.10 5.33
N GLU A 16 6.31 -4.78 5.68
CA GLU A 16 5.57 -5.63 4.76
C GLU A 16 4.34 -4.90 4.22
N TYR A 17 4.08 -5.10 2.93
CA TYR A 17 2.99 -4.43 2.21
C TYR A 17 2.07 -5.48 1.59
N VAL A 18 0.76 -5.25 1.67
CA VAL A 18 -0.26 -6.09 1.04
C VAL A 18 -1.21 -5.20 0.25
N LEU A 19 -1.57 -5.63 -0.97
CA LEU A 19 -2.58 -4.96 -1.79
C LEU A 19 -3.95 -5.60 -1.52
N MET A 20 -4.86 -4.81 -0.97
CA MET A 20 -6.25 -5.20 -0.73
C MET A 20 -7.12 -4.80 -1.93
N ASP A 21 -7.73 -5.78 -2.56
CA ASP A 21 -8.67 -5.62 -3.67
C ASP A 21 -10.11 -5.71 -3.13
N LEU A 22 -10.81 -4.57 -3.19
CA LEU A 22 -12.20 -4.41 -2.74
C LEU A 22 -13.18 -4.28 -3.91
N ASP A 23 -12.73 -4.47 -5.16
CA ASP A 23 -13.55 -4.24 -6.35
C ASP A 23 -14.80 -5.15 -6.37
N GLY A 24 -14.64 -6.41 -5.95
CA GLY A 24 -15.73 -7.40 -5.93
C GLY A 24 -16.87 -7.11 -4.94
N VAL A 25 -16.72 -6.14 -4.05
CA VAL A 25 -17.76 -5.72 -3.09
C VAL A 25 -18.22 -4.28 -3.30
N SER A 26 -17.63 -3.55 -4.24
CA SER A 26 -17.87 -2.12 -4.46
C SER A 26 -19.34 -1.77 -4.74
N ASP A 27 -20.08 -2.64 -5.43
CA ASP A 27 -21.52 -2.48 -5.69
C ASP A 27 -22.40 -2.79 -4.46
N GLN A 28 -21.87 -3.50 -3.48
CA GLN A 28 -22.61 -4.02 -2.32
C GLN A 28 -22.40 -3.18 -1.06
N ILE A 29 -21.25 -2.50 -0.96
CA ILE A 29 -20.86 -1.74 0.24
C ILE A 29 -20.48 -0.31 -0.11
N SER A 30 -20.79 0.61 0.81
CA SER A 30 -20.30 1.98 0.77
C SER A 30 -19.39 2.21 1.97
N ILE A 31 -18.12 2.53 1.72
CA ILE A 31 -17.12 2.78 2.76
C ILE A 31 -17.02 4.30 2.99
N PRO A 32 -17.43 4.82 4.17
CA PRO A 32 -17.25 6.22 4.50
C PRO A 32 -15.78 6.63 4.51
N LYS A 33 -15.52 7.91 4.22
CA LYS A 33 -14.17 8.48 4.35
C LYS A 33 -13.68 8.32 5.80
N ASN A 34 -12.44 7.84 5.98
CA ASN A 34 -11.81 7.60 7.27
C ASN A 34 -12.55 6.58 8.16
N ALA A 35 -13.35 5.69 7.59
CA ALA A 35 -13.97 4.61 8.36
C ALA A 35 -12.88 3.77 9.06
N PRO A 36 -13.00 3.50 10.36
CA PRO A 36 -12.05 2.65 11.07
C PRO A 36 -12.16 1.23 10.53
N PHE A 37 -11.04 0.51 10.49
CA PHE A 37 -11.02 -0.88 10.08
C PHE A 37 -10.09 -1.73 10.95
N VAL A 38 -10.37 -3.02 10.97
CA VAL A 38 -9.53 -4.04 11.59
C VAL A 38 -9.30 -5.15 10.57
N LEU A 39 -8.04 -5.39 10.24
CA LEU A 39 -7.60 -6.52 9.42
C LEU A 39 -6.95 -7.56 10.35
N SER A 40 -7.44 -8.79 10.33
CA SER A 40 -6.95 -9.87 11.18
C SER A 40 -6.75 -11.16 10.40
N GLY A 41 -5.93 -12.06 10.97
CA GLY A 41 -5.67 -13.37 10.37
C GLY A 41 -4.88 -13.31 9.07
N LEU A 42 -3.96 -12.36 8.91
CA LEU A 42 -3.05 -12.31 7.76
C LEU A 42 -2.18 -13.58 7.65
N ASP A 43 -1.90 -14.22 8.77
CA ASP A 43 -1.22 -15.51 8.88
C ASP A 43 -2.11 -16.73 8.56
N THR A 44 -3.39 -16.51 8.25
CA THR A 44 -4.36 -17.56 7.93
C THR A 44 -4.64 -17.61 6.44
N VAL A 45 -5.28 -18.70 5.98
CA VAL A 45 -5.71 -18.83 4.58
C VAL A 45 -6.78 -17.82 4.17
N ASN A 46 -7.60 -17.36 5.14
CA ASN A 46 -8.75 -16.48 4.90
C ASN A 46 -8.76 -15.32 5.92
N PRO A 47 -8.02 -14.24 5.67
CA PRO A 47 -8.02 -13.06 6.54
C PRO A 47 -9.40 -12.41 6.62
N ILE A 48 -9.68 -11.72 7.73
CA ILE A 48 -10.95 -11.03 7.94
C ILE A 48 -10.72 -9.52 8.01
N LEU A 49 -11.48 -8.77 7.22
CA LEU A 49 -11.50 -7.31 7.26
C LEU A 49 -12.85 -6.84 7.78
N ILE A 50 -12.84 -6.08 8.88
CA ILE A 50 -14.03 -5.45 9.46
C ILE A 50 -13.92 -3.95 9.28
N ILE A 51 -14.88 -3.34 8.58
CA ILE A 51 -14.94 -1.89 8.33
C ILE A 51 -16.12 -1.29 9.11
N ASP A 52 -15.87 -0.19 9.82
CA ASP A 52 -16.84 0.53 10.67
C ASP A 52 -17.53 -0.35 11.73
N GLY A 53 -16.92 -1.49 12.07
CA GLY A 53 -17.50 -2.48 13.00
C GLY A 53 -18.76 -3.18 12.48
N LYS A 54 -19.12 -3.01 11.20
CA LYS A 54 -20.39 -3.48 10.62
C LYS A 54 -20.20 -4.35 9.38
N ILE A 55 -19.29 -3.95 8.50
CA ILE A 55 -19.05 -4.66 7.24
C ILE A 55 -17.97 -5.69 7.49
N LYS A 56 -18.31 -6.97 7.44
CA LYS A 56 -17.37 -8.10 7.59
C LYS A 56 -17.07 -8.69 6.22
N LEU A 57 -15.80 -8.72 5.85
CA LEU A 57 -15.30 -9.24 4.59
C LEU A 57 -14.33 -10.39 4.85
N VAL A 58 -14.35 -11.40 3.99
CA VAL A 58 -13.36 -12.47 3.96
C VAL A 58 -12.42 -12.27 2.78
N GLY A 59 -11.12 -12.33 3.06
CA GLY A 59 -10.05 -12.20 2.09
C GLY A 59 -9.60 -13.56 1.58
N GLU A 60 -9.22 -13.61 0.32
CA GLU A 60 -8.58 -14.75 -0.33
C GLU A 60 -7.27 -14.28 -0.98
N TYR A 61 -6.17 -14.97 -0.69
CA TYR A 61 -4.88 -14.68 -1.32
C TYR A 61 -4.87 -15.19 -2.76
N VAL A 62 -4.66 -14.27 -3.71
CA VAL A 62 -4.57 -14.58 -5.13
C VAL A 62 -3.20 -14.17 -5.66
N GLU A 63 -2.47 -15.12 -6.25
CA GLU A 63 -1.22 -14.85 -6.96
C GLU A 63 -1.52 -14.02 -8.22
N THR A 64 -0.77 -12.93 -8.41
CA THR A 64 -0.93 -12.09 -9.60
C THR A 64 -0.19 -12.68 -10.78
N ILE A 65 -0.73 -12.50 -11.98
CA ILE A 65 0.04 -12.72 -13.21
C ILE A 65 0.90 -11.48 -13.42
N GLY A 66 2.20 -11.61 -13.17
CA GLY A 66 3.18 -10.52 -13.28
C GLY A 66 3.59 -9.95 -11.92
N THR A 67 4.01 -8.69 -11.91
CA THR A 67 4.50 -8.00 -10.70
C THR A 67 3.83 -6.65 -10.58
N CYS A 68 3.25 -6.37 -9.40
CA CYS A 68 2.72 -5.05 -9.07
C CYS A 68 3.83 -4.20 -8.47
N LEU A 69 4.19 -3.09 -9.13
CA LEU A 69 5.16 -2.12 -8.63
C LEU A 69 4.43 -1.00 -7.90
N VAL A 70 4.72 -0.81 -6.62
CA VAL A 70 4.05 0.19 -5.77
C VAL A 70 4.98 1.39 -5.59
N PHE A 71 4.46 2.59 -5.83
CA PHE A 71 5.17 3.85 -5.67
C PHE A 71 4.43 4.76 -4.69
N SER A 72 5.17 5.45 -3.83
CA SER A 72 4.65 6.56 -3.03
C SER A 72 4.75 7.85 -3.83
N GLU A 73 3.79 8.73 -3.64
CA GLU A 73 3.77 10.06 -4.23
C GLU A 73 3.95 11.11 -3.12
N SER A 74 4.83 12.08 -3.34
CA SER A 74 5.02 13.22 -2.45
C SER A 74 5.06 14.53 -3.26
N ASP A 75 4.45 15.58 -2.72
CA ASP A 75 4.55 16.92 -3.29
C ASP A 75 5.98 17.44 -3.14
N THR A 76 6.52 18.00 -4.22
CA THR A 76 7.80 18.73 -4.15
C THR A 76 7.54 20.23 -4.12
N CYS A 77 8.30 20.95 -3.29
CA CYS A 77 8.49 22.38 -3.51
C CYS A 77 9.10 22.59 -4.90
N PRO A 78 8.67 23.61 -5.67
CA PRO A 78 9.16 23.81 -7.03
C PRO A 78 10.69 23.90 -7.02
N VAL A 79 11.32 23.00 -7.80
CA VAL A 79 12.78 22.96 -7.96
C VAL A 79 13.20 24.27 -8.64
N VAL A 80 13.83 25.16 -7.88
CA VAL A 80 14.58 26.28 -8.43
C VAL A 80 15.82 25.65 -9.05
N HIS A 81 15.85 25.51 -10.37
CA HIS A 81 17.06 25.12 -11.06
C HIS A 81 18.10 26.23 -10.83
N GLU A 82 19.14 25.96 -10.04
CA GLU A 82 20.38 26.73 -10.16
C GLU A 82 20.97 26.37 -11.53
N GLU A 83 20.92 27.33 -12.45
CA GLU A 83 21.47 27.19 -13.78
C GLU A 83 22.97 26.89 -13.65
N THR A 84 23.36 25.61 -13.75
CA THR A 84 24.76 25.24 -13.84
C THR A 84 25.20 25.40 -15.29
N GLY A 85 25.42 26.65 -15.70
CA GLY A 85 26.03 27.00 -16.98
C GLY A 85 27.11 28.05 -16.75
N PRO A 86 28.32 27.93 -17.35
CA PRO A 86 29.28 29.00 -17.32
C PRO A 86 28.81 30.03 -18.35
N SER A 87 28.15 31.08 -17.91
CA SER A 87 27.88 32.23 -18.77
C SER A 87 28.10 33.49 -17.94
N GLU A 88 29.35 33.91 -17.97
CA GLU A 88 29.76 35.25 -17.62
C GLU A 88 28.88 36.24 -18.40
N THR A 89 28.48 37.31 -17.72
CA THR A 89 27.66 38.43 -18.22
C THR A 89 26.16 38.16 -18.33
N ASN A 90 25.43 38.33 -17.23
CA ASN A 90 24.25 39.20 -17.21
C ASN A 90 23.93 39.64 -15.76
N LEU A 91 24.31 40.88 -15.46
CA LEU A 91 23.86 41.62 -14.28
C LEU A 91 22.35 41.84 -14.36
N ILE A 92 21.54 40.95 -13.79
CA ILE A 92 20.17 41.29 -13.39
C ILE A 92 19.92 40.71 -12.00
N SER A 93 20.11 41.61 -11.03
CA SER A 93 19.70 41.46 -9.65
C SER A 93 18.23 41.02 -9.55
N GLY A 94 17.98 39.91 -8.85
CA GLY A 94 16.84 39.81 -7.95
C GLY A 94 15.44 39.65 -8.55
N LYS A 95 15.27 38.98 -9.68
CA LYS A 95 13.93 38.53 -10.08
C LYS A 95 13.94 37.09 -10.56
N CYS A 96 13.64 36.19 -9.62
CA CYS A 96 13.24 34.81 -9.89
C CYS A 96 12.22 34.80 -11.04
N ILE A 97 12.60 34.25 -12.18
CA ILE A 97 11.67 33.97 -13.27
C ILE A 97 10.94 32.70 -12.88
N ALA A 98 10.03 32.82 -11.91
CA ALA A 98 9.04 31.78 -11.67
C ALA A 98 8.19 31.70 -12.95
N ASN A 99 8.32 30.61 -13.71
CA ASN A 99 7.42 30.35 -14.82
C ASN A 99 6.01 30.17 -14.23
N PRO A 100 5.05 31.07 -14.48
CA PRO A 100 3.70 30.95 -13.93
C PRO A 100 2.92 29.75 -14.48
N LYS A 101 3.51 28.99 -15.41
CA LYS A 101 2.99 27.73 -15.96
C LYS A 101 3.62 26.47 -15.35
N GLN A 102 4.47 26.58 -14.32
CA GLN A 102 5.07 25.39 -13.69
C GLN A 102 3.96 24.63 -12.93
N THR A 103 3.46 23.57 -13.55
CA THR A 103 2.60 22.58 -12.90
C THR A 103 3.36 22.01 -11.71
N SER A 104 2.72 21.85 -10.56
CA SER A 104 3.31 21.22 -9.38
C SER A 104 3.95 19.88 -9.78
N SER A 105 5.27 19.76 -9.66
CA SER A 105 5.95 18.49 -9.88
C SER A 105 5.73 17.59 -8.67
N LYS A 106 5.32 16.35 -8.93
CA LYS A 106 5.21 15.30 -7.92
C LYS A 106 6.44 14.41 -8.02
N GLN A 107 7.03 14.06 -6.89
CA GLN A 107 8.09 13.07 -6.83
C GLN A 107 7.49 11.73 -6.46
N ILE A 108 7.83 10.70 -7.24
CA ILE A 108 7.48 9.32 -6.91
C ILE A 108 8.70 8.59 -6.38
N LYS A 109 8.51 7.68 -5.42
CA LYS A 109 9.54 6.79 -4.90
C LYS A 109 9.05 5.35 -4.90
N PRO A 110 9.84 4.38 -5.38
CA PRO A 110 9.46 2.98 -5.29
C PRO A 110 9.33 2.57 -3.83
N ILE A 111 8.25 1.88 -3.49
CA ILE A 111 8.00 1.30 -2.16
C ILE A 111 8.36 -0.17 -2.19
N THR A 112 7.69 -0.95 -3.03
CA THR A 112 7.80 -2.41 -3.02
C THR A 112 7.36 -3.03 -4.35
N GLN A 113 7.58 -4.34 -4.47
CA GLN A 113 7.02 -5.21 -5.49
C GLN A 113 6.10 -6.25 -4.84
N LEU A 114 4.90 -6.43 -5.39
CA LEU A 114 3.91 -7.37 -4.88
C LEU A 114 3.56 -8.43 -5.93
N HIS A 115 3.41 -9.67 -5.46
CA HIS A 115 3.06 -10.84 -6.27
C HIS A 115 1.73 -11.49 -5.83
N LYS A 116 1.16 -11.03 -4.72
CA LYS A 116 -0.12 -11.49 -4.20
C LYS A 116 -1.00 -10.30 -3.87
N ILE A 117 -2.30 -10.52 -4.02
CA ILE A 117 -3.35 -9.59 -3.61
C ILE A 117 -4.34 -10.30 -2.71
N LEU A 118 -4.94 -9.56 -1.79
CA LEU A 118 -6.07 -10.01 -0.99
C LEU A 118 -7.37 -9.58 -1.64
N LYS A 119 -8.09 -10.52 -2.25
CA LYS A 119 -9.41 -10.26 -2.81
C LYS A 119 -10.48 -10.47 -1.76
N PHE A 120 -11.26 -9.43 -1.49
CA PHE A 120 -12.31 -9.50 -0.48
C PHE A 120 -13.68 -9.79 -1.08
N LYS A 121 -14.45 -10.61 -0.36
CA LYS A 121 -15.87 -10.91 -0.61
C LYS A 121 -16.66 -10.60 0.66
N LEU A 122 -17.93 -10.23 0.49
CA LEU A 122 -18.82 -9.97 1.62
C LEU A 122 -19.10 -11.29 2.35
N LEU A 123 -18.89 -11.30 3.67
CA LEU A 123 -19.21 -12.46 4.50
C LEU A 123 -20.61 -12.27 5.09
N TRP A 124 -21.54 -13.14 4.71
CA TRP A 124 -22.91 -13.10 5.23
C TRP A 124 -22.98 -13.89 6.54
N GLU A 125 -23.70 -13.36 7.51
CA GLU A 125 -23.93 -14.01 8.81
C GLU A 125 -24.83 -15.24 8.58
N GLY A 126 -24.19 -16.41 8.36
CA GLY A 126 -24.85 -17.66 7.98
C GLY A 126 -23.92 -18.74 7.41
N GLU A 127 -22.70 -18.38 7.01
CA GLU A 127 -21.71 -19.34 6.47
C GLU A 127 -20.86 -20.03 7.56
N ASP A 128 -21.03 -19.63 8.83
CA ASP A 128 -20.33 -20.23 9.98
C ASP A 128 -20.85 -21.63 10.37
N GLU A 129 -22.03 -22.06 9.86
CA GLU A 129 -22.62 -23.37 10.24
C GLU A 129 -22.16 -24.57 9.38
N GLU A 130 -21.53 -24.37 8.22
CA GLU A 130 -21.15 -25.48 7.32
C GLU A 130 -19.81 -26.12 7.72
N GLN A 131 -18.90 -25.40 8.39
CA GLN A 131 -17.57 -25.93 8.76
C GLN A 131 -17.57 -26.77 10.05
N GLU A 132 -18.59 -26.64 10.90
CA GLU A 132 -18.71 -27.46 12.12
C GLU A 132 -19.47 -28.78 11.88
N ARG A 133 -20.40 -28.83 10.91
CA ARG A 133 -21.14 -30.07 10.58
C ARG A 133 -20.27 -31.15 9.94
N VAL A 134 -19.26 -30.79 9.15
CA VAL A 134 -18.40 -31.76 8.46
C VAL A 134 -17.43 -32.48 9.42
N LYS A 135 -17.09 -31.87 10.58
CA LYS A 135 -16.29 -32.54 11.62
C LYS A 135 -17.12 -33.50 12.48
N ALA A 136 -18.40 -33.20 12.71
CA ALA A 136 -19.29 -34.06 13.49
C ALA A 136 -19.71 -35.34 12.74
N SER A 137 -19.76 -35.32 11.41
CA SER A 137 -20.20 -36.48 10.61
C SER A 137 -19.11 -37.52 10.32
N ASN A 138 -17.83 -37.25 10.62
CA ASN A 138 -16.71 -38.14 10.26
C ASN A 138 -16.13 -38.94 11.44
N THR A 139 -16.79 -38.95 12.60
CA THR A 139 -16.32 -39.71 13.79
C THR A 139 -17.24 -40.89 14.16
N GLU A 140 -18.26 -41.19 13.36
CA GLU A 140 -19.06 -42.41 13.52
C GLU A 140 -19.00 -43.24 12.24
N LEU A 141 -17.99 -44.11 12.15
CA LEU A 141 -18.03 -45.46 11.55
C LEU A 141 -16.72 -46.21 11.83
#